data_AF-A0A6P3S4H6-F1
#
_entry.id   AF-A0A6P3S4H6-F1
#
_cell.length_a   1.000
_cell.length_b   1.000
_cell.length_c   1.000
_cell.angle_alpha   90.00
_cell.angle_beta   90.00
_cell.angle_gamma   90.00
#
_symmetry.space_group_name_H-M   'P 1'
#
loop_
_entity.id
_entity.type
_entity.pdbx_description
1 polymer ?
#
loop_
_entity_poly.entity_id
_entity_poly.type
_entity_poly.pdbx_seq_one_letter_code
_entity_poly.pdbx_strand_id
1 'polypeptide(L)'
;MAVGASIAVRLGTHPDWLFFCSFIGMFMFYCAHWQTYVSGVLRFGKVDVTEIQVALMIVFVLSTFGGATMWDYTIPILEIKLKIFPVLGVVGGAIFSCSNYFHVILHGGVGKNGSTIAGTSVLSPGLHIGIIIILAIMIYKKSATNVFEKHPCLYTLMFGCVFAKVSQKLVVISSFDMMMYFSALCLQISRHLHLNIFKTSCHQAPEQVQVVPSKSHQNNMD
;
A
#
# COMPACT_ATOMS: atom_id res chain seq x y z
N MET A 1 -0.85 1.52 15.23
CA MET A 1 0.62 1.58 15.42
C MET A 1 1.17 3.00 15.35
N ALA A 2 0.94 3.78 14.28
CA ALA A 2 1.45 5.15 14.14
C ALA A 2 1.22 6.05 15.38
N VAL A 3 -0.04 6.19 15.83
CA VAL A 3 -0.37 7.00 17.03
C VAL A 3 0.35 6.49 18.29
N GLY A 4 0.40 5.17 18.51
CA GLY A 4 1.08 4.57 19.66
C GLY A 4 2.58 4.85 19.65
N ALA A 5 3.23 4.68 18.48
CA ALA A 5 4.63 5.04 18.28
C ALA A 5 4.86 6.53 18.58
N SER A 6 4.04 7.42 18.00
CA SER A 6 4.16 8.87 18.22
C SER A 6 3.98 9.28 19.68
N ILE A 7 3.11 8.60 20.44
CA ILE A 7 2.95 8.83 21.88
C ILE A 7 4.19 8.38 22.64
N ALA A 8 4.70 7.17 22.36
CA ALA A 8 5.84 6.58 23.06
C ALA A 8 7.12 7.43 22.96
N VAL A 9 7.33 8.11 21.84
CA VAL A 9 8.50 8.99 21.62
C VAL A 9 8.18 10.48 21.74
N ARG A 10 7.00 10.83 22.28
CA ARG A 10 6.54 12.23 22.47
C ARG A 10 6.64 13.09 21.21
N LEU A 11 6.29 12.52 20.06
CA LEU A 11 6.28 13.25 18.78
C LEU A 11 5.22 14.36 18.73
N GLY A 12 4.25 14.35 19.65
CA GLY A 12 3.21 15.39 19.76
C GLY A 12 3.76 16.80 20.04
N THR A 13 5.00 16.94 20.51
CA THR A 13 5.64 18.28 20.64
C THR A 13 6.06 18.88 19.31
N HIS A 14 6.13 18.08 18.24
CA HIS A 14 6.52 18.48 16.90
C HIS A 14 5.46 17.97 15.90
N PRO A 15 4.39 18.74 15.65
CA PRO A 15 3.25 18.30 14.83
C PRO A 15 3.68 17.90 13.42
N ASP A 16 4.63 18.61 12.81
CA ASP A 16 5.16 18.27 11.48
C ASP A 16 5.76 16.85 11.43
N TRP A 17 6.49 16.46 12.48
CA TRP A 17 7.14 15.14 12.55
C TRP A 17 6.11 14.04 12.80
N LEU A 18 5.10 14.32 13.65
CA LEU A 18 3.98 13.43 13.87
C LEU A 18 3.20 13.20 12.57
N PHE A 19 2.90 14.27 11.83
CA PHE A 19 2.20 14.21 10.55
C PHE A 19 3.00 13.34 9.57
N PHE A 20 4.27 13.68 9.37
CA PHE A 20 5.14 12.97 8.44
C PHE A 20 5.25 11.48 8.77
N CYS A 21 5.61 11.13 10.02
CA CYS A 21 5.78 9.72 10.42
C CYS A 21 4.48 8.92 10.35
N SER A 22 3.33 9.55 10.62
CA SER A 22 2.04 8.89 10.54
C SER A 22 1.62 8.63 9.09
N PHE A 23 1.75 9.63 8.23
CA PHE A 23 1.32 9.53 6.83
C PHE A 23 2.26 8.67 5.98
N ILE A 24 3.57 8.69 6.25
CA ILE A 24 4.49 7.78 5.56
C ILE A 24 4.20 6.32 5.91
N GLY A 25 3.88 6.02 7.18
CA GLY A 25 3.49 4.68 7.60
C GLY A 25 2.19 4.20 6.95
N MET A 26 1.18 5.07 6.86
CA MET A 26 -0.07 4.77 6.16
C MET A 26 0.15 4.56 4.65
N PHE A 27 1.01 5.37 4.04
CA PHE A 27 1.38 5.23 2.63
C PHE A 27 2.15 3.93 2.35
N MET A 28 3.12 3.57 3.18
CA MET A 28 3.86 2.31 3.03
C MET A 28 2.94 1.09 3.12
N PHE A 29 2.01 1.11 4.08
CA PHE A 29 1.00 0.05 4.20
C PHE A 29 0.15 -0.07 2.93
N TYR A 30 -0.23 1.07 2.34
CA TYR A 30 -0.94 1.09 1.07
C TYR A 30 -0.08 0.53 -0.08
N CYS A 31 1.20 0.90 -0.16
CA CYS A 31 2.12 0.41 -1.18
C CYS A 31 2.32 -1.11 -1.13
N ALA A 32 2.38 -1.73 0.05
CA ALA A 32 2.46 -3.19 0.16
C ALA A 32 1.24 -3.89 -0.45
N HIS A 33 0.04 -3.34 -0.22
CA HIS A 33 -1.20 -3.85 -0.82
C HIS A 33 -1.31 -3.55 -2.31
N TRP A 34 -0.83 -2.38 -2.74
CA TRP A 34 -0.75 -2.04 -4.16
C TRP A 34 0.23 -2.98 -4.88
N GLN A 35 1.38 -3.29 -4.30
CA GLN A 35 2.29 -4.30 -4.85
C GLN A 35 1.59 -5.65 -5.03
N THR A 36 0.83 -6.08 -4.02
CA THR A 36 0.07 -7.34 -4.07
C THR A 36 -1.00 -7.30 -5.15
N TYR A 37 -1.68 -6.16 -5.31
CA TYR A 37 -2.65 -5.96 -6.38
C TYR A 37 -2.03 -6.07 -7.78
N VAL A 38 -0.82 -5.56 -7.98
CA VAL A 38 -0.12 -5.60 -9.28
C VAL A 38 0.46 -6.98 -9.58
N SER A 39 1.15 -7.56 -8.59
CA SER A 39 1.97 -8.77 -8.76
C SER A 39 1.27 -10.06 -8.34
N GLY A 40 0.11 -9.96 -7.67
CA GLY A 40 -0.69 -11.09 -7.18
C GLY A 40 -0.12 -11.76 -5.94
N VAL A 41 1.13 -11.48 -5.60
CA VAL A 41 1.81 -12.08 -4.46
C VAL A 41 2.27 -10.98 -3.51
N LEU A 42 1.97 -11.17 -2.22
CA LEU A 42 2.57 -10.37 -1.18
C LEU A 42 4.03 -10.83 -1.03
N ARG A 43 4.98 -10.01 -1.48
CA ARG A 43 6.41 -10.29 -1.33
C ARG A 43 6.91 -9.54 -0.12
N PHE A 44 7.39 -10.29 0.87
CA PHE A 44 8.03 -9.69 2.04
C PHE A 44 9.43 -9.19 1.69
N GLY A 45 9.71 -7.94 2.04
CA GLY A 45 11.04 -7.34 1.92
C GLY A 45 11.99 -7.81 3.02
N LYS A 46 13.27 -7.40 2.94
CA LYS A 46 14.24 -7.58 4.04
C LYS A 46 13.92 -6.71 5.26
N VAL A 47 13.27 -5.57 5.04
CA VAL A 47 12.77 -4.68 6.08
C VAL A 47 11.31 -4.47 5.75
N ASP A 48 10.43 -5.12 6.51
CA ASP A 48 8.99 -5.10 6.29
C ASP A 48 8.26 -5.03 7.64
N VAL A 49 6.97 -5.37 7.67
CA VAL A 49 6.11 -5.25 8.85
C VAL A 49 6.72 -5.93 10.09
N THR A 50 7.38 -7.07 9.94
CA THR A 50 7.95 -7.83 11.07
C THR A 50 9.11 -7.07 11.73
N GLU A 51 10.09 -6.64 10.96
CA GLU A 51 11.28 -5.94 11.47
C GLU A 51 10.88 -4.59 12.07
N ILE A 52 9.96 -3.88 11.42
CA ILE A 52 9.40 -2.62 11.93
C ILE A 52 8.65 -2.85 13.23
N GLN A 53 7.87 -3.93 13.33
CA GLN A 53 7.14 -4.27 14.55
C GLN A 53 8.09 -4.60 15.71
N VAL A 54 9.17 -5.36 15.46
CA VAL A 54 10.21 -5.62 16.47
C VAL A 54 10.89 -4.32 16.90
N ALA A 55 11.25 -3.45 15.96
CA ALA A 55 11.83 -2.14 16.26
C ALA A 55 10.89 -1.27 17.11
N LEU A 56 9.59 -1.27 16.81
CA LEU A 56 8.58 -0.59 17.62
C LEU A 56 8.43 -1.19 19.01
N MET A 57 8.53 -2.52 19.16
CA MET A 57 8.53 -3.15 20.47
C MET A 57 9.74 -2.70 21.31
N ILE A 58 10.93 -2.59 20.70
CA ILE A 58 12.12 -2.06 21.38
C ILE A 58 11.88 -0.61 21.82
N VAL A 59 11.32 0.24 20.95
CA VAL A 59 10.98 1.62 21.29
C VAL A 59 9.99 1.69 22.46
N PHE A 60 8.95 0.85 22.46
CA PHE A 60 7.99 0.80 23.57
C PHE A 60 8.64 0.36 24.87
N VAL A 61 9.46 -0.69 24.83
CA VAL A 61 10.20 -1.18 26.00
C VAL A 61 11.13 -0.10 26.56
N LEU A 62 11.88 0.58 25.70
CA LEU A 62 12.73 1.70 26.10
C LEU A 62 11.91 2.83 26.74
N SER A 63 10.79 3.22 26.13
CA SER A 63 9.89 4.23 26.68
C SER A 63 9.26 3.82 28.02
N THR A 64 9.02 2.52 28.23
CA THR A 64 8.48 2.00 29.50
C THR A 64 9.52 2.07 30.62
N PHE A 65 10.77 1.67 30.36
CA PHE A 65 11.82 1.67 31.38
C PHE A 65 12.45 3.05 31.61
N GLY A 66 12.71 3.81 30.54
CA GLY A 66 13.34 5.14 30.61
C GLY A 66 12.36 6.30 30.75
N GLY A 67 11.06 6.03 30.62
CA GLY A 67 10.01 7.04 30.57
C GLY A 67 9.95 7.74 29.21
N ALA A 68 8.77 8.22 28.83
CA ALA A 68 8.57 8.90 27.54
C ALA A 68 9.42 10.19 27.40
N THR A 69 9.80 10.82 28.52
CA THR A 69 10.64 12.03 28.55
C THR A 69 12.09 11.75 28.15
N MET A 70 12.56 10.50 28.15
CA MET A 70 13.92 10.15 27.71
C MET A 70 14.19 10.62 26.27
N TRP A 71 13.16 10.60 25.43
CA TRP A 71 13.26 10.97 24.01
C TRP A 71 13.43 12.48 23.78
N ASP A 72 13.19 13.30 24.80
CA ASP A 72 13.43 14.74 24.77
C ASP A 72 14.80 15.15 25.28
N TYR A 73 15.63 14.19 25.71
CA TYR A 73 16.98 14.47 26.15
C TYR A 73 17.84 15.00 25.00
N THR A 74 18.52 16.12 25.24
CA THR A 74 19.43 16.75 24.29
C THR A 74 20.82 16.15 24.43
N ILE A 75 21.38 15.64 23.34
CA ILE A 75 22.74 15.09 23.35
C ILE A 75 23.73 16.26 23.33
N PRO A 76 24.56 16.44 24.36
CA PRO A 76 25.40 17.64 24.52
C PRO A 76 26.46 17.82 23.43
N ILE A 77 26.77 16.77 22.66
CA ILE A 77 27.78 16.79 21.59
C ILE A 77 27.17 17.22 20.23
N LEU A 78 25.87 16.98 20.02
CA LEU A 78 25.20 17.26 18.74
C LEU A 78 24.08 18.32 18.83
N GLU A 79 23.66 18.73 20.04
CA GLU A 79 22.47 19.59 20.28
C GLU A 79 21.15 19.05 19.69
N ILE A 80 21.10 17.76 19.34
CA ILE A 80 19.90 17.11 18.79
C ILE A 80 19.19 16.32 19.91
N LYS A 81 17.85 16.33 19.87
CA LYS A 81 17.00 15.51 20.75
C LYS A 81 17.03 14.03 20.36
N LEU A 82 17.04 13.13 21.34
CA LEU A 82 17.07 11.68 21.14
C LEU A 82 15.94 11.15 20.23
N LYS A 83 14.77 11.79 20.20
CA LYS A 83 13.64 11.44 19.33
C LYS A 83 13.96 11.43 17.82
N ILE A 84 15.08 12.03 17.39
CA ILE A 84 15.53 11.97 15.99
C ILE A 84 15.85 10.54 15.55
N PHE A 85 16.35 9.68 16.43
CA PHE A 85 16.75 8.32 16.07
C PHE A 85 15.56 7.46 15.58
N PRO A 86 14.44 7.38 16.32
CA PRO A 86 13.22 6.74 15.81
C PRO A 86 12.73 7.33 14.49
N VAL A 87 12.79 8.65 14.34
CA VAL A 87 12.31 9.34 13.13
C VAL A 87 13.19 9.02 11.92
N LEU A 88 14.51 9.04 12.08
CA LEU A 88 15.46 8.60 11.06
C LEU A 88 15.27 7.12 10.71
N GLY A 89 14.99 6.27 11.70
CA GLY A 89 14.63 4.87 11.47
C GLY A 89 13.39 4.72 10.60
N VAL A 90 12.34 5.50 10.87
CA VAL A 90 11.12 5.54 10.04
C VAL A 90 11.42 6.04 8.62
N VAL A 91 12.18 7.13 8.48
CA VAL A 91 12.55 7.69 7.17
C VAL A 91 13.39 6.69 6.36
N GLY A 92 14.44 6.12 6.96
CA GLY A 92 15.33 5.17 6.30
C GLY A 92 14.61 3.89 5.92
N GLY A 93 13.81 3.33 6.83
CA GLY A 93 12.96 2.18 6.57
C GLY A 93 11.94 2.46 5.45
N ALA A 94 11.35 3.66 5.42
CA ALA A 94 10.42 4.07 4.38
C ALA A 94 11.08 4.18 3.01
N ILE A 95 12.24 4.82 2.90
CA ILE A 95 12.98 4.95 1.64
C ILE A 95 13.32 3.56 1.09
N PHE A 96 13.93 2.71 1.92
CA PHE A 96 14.34 1.36 1.52
C PHE A 96 13.12 0.52 1.07
N SER A 97 12.05 0.52 1.84
CA SER A 97 10.84 -0.25 1.53
C SER A 97 10.13 0.28 0.29
N CYS A 98 9.98 1.61 0.17
CA CYS A 98 9.36 2.22 -1.01
C CYS A 98 10.15 1.90 -2.28
N SER A 99 11.48 1.94 -2.26
CA SER A 99 12.29 1.54 -3.42
C SER A 99 11.96 0.12 -3.86
N ASN A 100 11.84 -0.82 -2.92
CA ASN A 100 11.48 -2.22 -3.22
C ASN A 100 10.05 -2.33 -3.76
N TYR A 101 9.07 -1.67 -3.12
CA TYR A 101 7.67 -1.67 -3.56
C TYR A 101 7.52 -1.08 -4.96
N PHE A 102 8.09 0.10 -5.21
CA PHE A 102 8.00 0.75 -6.52
C PHE A 102 8.73 -0.01 -7.60
N HIS A 103 9.87 -0.64 -7.28
CA HIS A 103 10.55 -1.52 -8.24
C HIS A 103 9.62 -2.64 -8.71
N VAL A 104 8.93 -3.32 -7.78
CA VAL A 104 7.98 -4.39 -8.12
C VAL A 104 6.70 -3.85 -8.78
N ILE A 105 6.18 -2.69 -8.36
CA ILE A 105 4.98 -2.08 -8.97
C ILE A 105 5.24 -1.67 -10.42
N LEU A 106 6.43 -1.09 -10.71
CA LEU A 106 6.76 -0.58 -12.03
C LEU A 106 7.26 -1.66 -13.00
N HIS A 107 7.97 -2.68 -12.51
CA HIS A 107 8.54 -3.74 -13.36
C HIS A 107 7.82 -5.09 -13.26
N GLY A 108 6.92 -5.26 -12.29
CA GLY A 108 6.29 -6.55 -11.96
C GLY A 108 4.88 -6.75 -12.50
N GLY A 109 4.47 -6.02 -13.55
CA GLY A 109 3.20 -6.26 -14.23
C GLY A 109 3.18 -7.63 -14.92
N VAL A 110 2.50 -8.60 -14.33
CA VAL A 110 2.42 -9.99 -14.83
C VAL A 110 1.32 -10.21 -15.89
N GLY A 111 0.52 -9.18 -16.17
CA GLY A 111 -0.58 -9.22 -17.13
C GLY A 111 -0.14 -9.05 -18.60
N LYS A 112 -1.06 -9.30 -19.53
CA LYS A 112 -0.83 -9.10 -20.97
C LYS A 112 -0.39 -7.65 -21.22
N ASN A 113 0.74 -7.45 -21.89
CA ASN A 113 1.40 -6.15 -22.15
C ASN A 113 2.07 -5.45 -20.93
N GLY A 114 2.39 -6.16 -19.85
CA GLY A 114 2.97 -5.55 -18.64
C GLY A 114 1.94 -4.85 -17.75
N SER A 115 0.66 -5.17 -17.94
CA SER A 115 -0.46 -4.68 -17.13
C SER A 115 -0.57 -5.42 -15.78
N THR A 116 -1.47 -4.99 -14.90
CA THR A 116 -1.79 -5.75 -13.67
C THR A 116 -2.40 -7.12 -14.02
N ILE A 117 -2.47 -8.02 -13.04
CA ILE A 117 -3.15 -9.32 -13.16
C ILE A 117 -4.61 -9.19 -13.60
N ALA A 118 -5.27 -8.08 -13.24
CA ALA A 118 -6.64 -7.74 -13.60
C ALA A 118 -6.77 -7.04 -14.98
N GLY A 119 -5.66 -6.84 -15.71
CA GLY A 119 -5.65 -6.12 -16.99
C GLY A 119 -5.87 -4.61 -16.88
N THR A 120 -5.94 -4.05 -15.66
CA THR A 120 -6.09 -2.61 -15.40
C THR A 120 -4.73 -1.91 -15.31
N SER A 121 -4.69 -0.60 -15.49
CA SER A 121 -3.47 0.19 -15.36
C SER A 121 -2.81 0.02 -13.98
N VAL A 122 -1.56 -0.45 -13.96
CA VAL A 122 -0.69 -0.59 -12.77
C VAL A 122 -0.59 0.68 -11.92
N LEU A 123 -0.84 1.85 -12.52
CA LEU A 123 -0.73 3.16 -11.89
C LEU A 123 -2.07 3.72 -11.33
N SER A 124 -3.22 3.13 -11.66
CA SER A 124 -4.54 3.64 -11.23
C SER A 124 -4.70 3.77 -9.69
N PRO A 125 -4.20 2.82 -8.88
CA PRO A 125 -4.17 2.97 -7.42
C PRO A 125 -3.33 4.17 -6.95
N GLY A 126 -2.26 4.50 -7.68
CA GLY A 126 -1.38 5.63 -7.38
C GLY A 126 -2.06 7.00 -7.41
N LEU A 127 -2.97 7.21 -8.37
CA LEU A 127 -3.73 8.47 -8.43
C LEU A 127 -4.68 8.61 -7.23
N HIS A 128 -5.34 7.51 -6.83
CA HIS A 128 -6.26 7.52 -5.69
C HIS A 128 -5.55 7.86 -4.38
N ILE A 129 -4.39 7.26 -4.12
CA ILE A 129 -3.63 7.56 -2.90
C ILE A 129 -3.02 8.95 -2.92
N GLY A 130 -2.58 9.43 -4.09
CA GLY A 130 -2.08 10.79 -4.28
C GLY A 130 -3.12 11.85 -3.90
N ILE A 131 -4.37 11.68 -4.36
CA ILE A 131 -5.48 12.59 -4.00
C ILE A 131 -5.72 12.61 -2.49
N ILE A 132 -5.72 11.45 -1.82
CA ILE A 132 -5.93 11.37 -0.37
C ILE A 132 -4.80 12.09 0.40
N ILE A 133 -3.54 11.90 -0.03
CA ILE A 133 -2.38 12.55 0.60
C ILE A 133 -2.43 14.07 0.38
N ILE A 134 -2.73 14.52 -0.84
CA ILE A 134 -2.87 15.96 -1.14
C ILE A 134 -3.96 16.58 -0.27
N LEU A 135 -5.12 15.92 -0.13
CA LEU A 135 -6.20 16.37 0.73
C LEU A 135 -5.76 16.45 2.20
N ALA A 136 -5.03 15.46 2.70
CA ALA A 136 -4.49 15.48 4.06
C ALA A 136 -3.56 16.68 4.28
N ILE A 137 -2.60 16.90 3.39
CA ILE A 137 -1.69 18.05 3.45
C ILE A 137 -2.46 19.37 3.38
N MET A 138 -3.47 19.46 2.51
CA MET A 138 -4.26 20.66 2.34
C MET A 138 -5.07 20.99 3.60
N ILE A 139 -5.68 19.98 4.24
CA ILE A 139 -6.38 20.18 5.51
C ILE A 139 -5.37 20.54 6.62
N TYR A 140 -4.18 19.93 6.63
CA TYR A 140 -3.16 20.28 7.62
C TYR A 140 -2.69 21.74 7.47
N LYS A 141 -2.37 22.19 6.26
CA LYS A 141 -1.74 23.51 6.02
C LYS A 141 -2.74 24.65 5.82
N LYS A 142 -3.98 24.37 5.41
CA LYS A 142 -4.97 25.40 5.00
C LYS A 142 -6.24 25.41 5.86
N SER A 143 -6.40 24.50 6.81
CA SER A 143 -7.60 24.48 7.66
C SER A 143 -7.60 25.65 8.64
N ALA A 144 -8.64 26.49 8.57
CA ALA A 144 -8.85 27.60 9.51
C ALA A 144 -9.08 27.15 10.96
N THR A 145 -9.46 25.89 11.17
CA THR A 145 -9.76 25.34 12.50
C THR A 145 -8.56 24.67 13.17
N ASN A 146 -7.41 24.55 12.47
CA ASN A 146 -6.19 23.89 12.95
C ASN A 146 -6.47 22.51 13.58
N VAL A 147 -7.29 21.72 12.90
CA VAL A 147 -7.81 20.43 13.41
C VAL A 147 -6.69 19.48 13.82
N PHE A 148 -5.62 19.43 13.03
CA PHE A 148 -4.48 18.55 13.31
C PHE A 148 -3.68 18.98 14.55
N GLU A 149 -3.47 20.28 14.75
CA GLU A 149 -2.73 20.78 15.92
C GLU A 149 -3.51 20.59 17.21
N LYS A 150 -4.84 20.80 17.17
CA LYS A 150 -5.72 20.64 18.34
C LYS A 150 -5.99 19.18 18.68
N HIS A 151 -6.19 18.34 17.67
CA HIS A 151 -6.59 16.94 17.85
C HIS A 151 -5.80 15.99 16.93
N PRO A 152 -4.46 15.89 17.10
CA PRO A 152 -3.59 15.13 16.19
C PRO A 152 -3.92 13.63 16.17
N CYS A 153 -4.23 13.04 17.33
CA CYS A 153 -4.58 11.62 17.41
C CYS A 153 -5.87 11.31 16.65
N LEU A 154 -6.91 12.14 16.81
CA LEU A 154 -8.20 11.93 16.16
C LEU A 154 -8.08 12.12 14.64
N TYR A 155 -7.32 13.12 14.21
CA TYR A 155 -7.02 13.34 12.80
C TYR A 155 -6.29 12.15 12.18
N THR A 156 -5.21 11.68 12.82
CA THR A 156 -4.44 10.53 12.35
C THR A 156 -5.28 9.25 12.31
N LEU A 157 -6.16 9.03 13.29
CA LEU A 157 -7.07 7.88 13.28
C LEU A 157 -8.11 7.98 12.16
N MET A 158 -8.69 9.16 11.92
CA MET A 158 -9.66 9.38 10.86
C MET A 158 -9.06 9.07 9.48
N PHE A 159 -7.88 9.64 9.19
CA PHE A 159 -7.17 9.33 7.95
C PHE A 159 -6.70 7.87 7.90
N GLY A 160 -6.31 7.29 9.04
CA GLY A 160 -6.03 5.86 9.14
C GLY A 160 -7.19 4.98 8.68
N CYS A 161 -8.42 5.32 9.07
CA CYS A 161 -9.62 4.64 8.61
C CYS A 161 -9.87 4.82 7.11
N VAL A 162 -9.59 6.00 6.55
CA VAL A 162 -9.68 6.25 5.09
C VAL A 162 -8.67 5.38 4.35
N PHE A 163 -7.41 5.37 4.77
CA PHE A 163 -6.36 4.52 4.19
C PHE A 163 -6.69 3.03 4.30
N ALA A 164 -7.22 2.59 5.44
CA ALA A 164 -7.65 1.21 5.64
C ALA A 164 -8.77 0.83 4.65
N LYS A 165 -9.78 1.69 4.47
CA LYS A 165 -10.87 1.44 3.51
C LYS A 165 -10.36 1.33 2.07
N VAL A 166 -9.42 2.18 1.67
CA VAL A 166 -8.90 2.16 0.30
C VAL A 166 -8.00 0.93 0.09
N SER A 167 -7.20 0.57 1.10
CA SER A 167 -6.37 -0.64 1.07
C SER A 167 -7.22 -1.91 1.01
N GLN A 168 -8.34 -1.97 1.75
CA GLN A 168 -9.29 -3.09 1.69
C GLN A 168 -9.81 -3.31 0.27
N LYS A 169 -10.08 -2.26 -0.50
CA LYS A 169 -10.51 -2.41 -1.90
C LYS A 169 -9.46 -3.14 -2.76
N LEU A 170 -8.18 -2.81 -2.60
CA LEU A 170 -7.08 -3.47 -3.32
C LEU A 170 -6.98 -4.95 -2.95
N VAL A 171 -7.07 -5.26 -1.65
CA VAL A 171 -7.03 -6.63 -1.13
C VAL A 171 -8.17 -7.46 -1.70
N VAL A 172 -9.39 -6.91 -1.65
CA VAL A 172 -10.59 -7.60 -2.12
C VAL A 172 -10.47 -7.94 -3.60
N ILE A 173 -10.07 -6.97 -4.45
CA ILE A 173 -9.93 -7.22 -5.90
C ILE A 173 -8.86 -8.29 -6.16
N SER A 174 -7.68 -8.15 -5.56
CA SER A 174 -6.58 -9.12 -5.72
C SER A 174 -6.99 -10.54 -5.28
N SER A 175 -7.75 -10.65 -4.18
CA SER A 175 -8.24 -11.94 -3.66
C SER A 175 -9.29 -12.57 -4.57
N PHE A 176 -10.20 -11.77 -5.14
CA PHE A 176 -11.20 -12.24 -6.09
C PHE A 176 -10.58 -12.72 -7.41
N ASP A 177 -9.60 -11.98 -7.94
CA ASP A 177 -8.84 -12.40 -9.14
C ASP A 177 -8.19 -13.76 -8.90
N MET A 178 -7.46 -13.93 -7.79
CA MET A 178 -6.82 -15.20 -7.45
C MET A 178 -7.79 -16.38 -7.35
N MET A 179 -8.98 -16.15 -6.77
CA MET A 179 -10.01 -17.19 -6.69
C MET A 179 -10.56 -17.58 -8.07
N MET A 180 -10.73 -16.62 -8.98
CA MET A 180 -11.12 -16.93 -10.36
C MET A 180 -10.03 -17.72 -11.10
N TYR A 181 -8.76 -17.37 -10.93
CA TYR A 181 -7.64 -18.14 -11.49
C TYR A 181 -7.61 -19.58 -10.97
N PHE A 182 -7.78 -19.78 -9.66
CA PHE A 182 -7.80 -21.12 -9.07
C PHE A 182 -8.96 -21.96 -9.60
N SER A 183 -10.17 -21.40 -9.66
CA SER A 183 -11.34 -22.10 -10.20
C SER A 183 -11.17 -22.45 -11.69
N ALA A 184 -10.60 -21.55 -12.50
CA ALA A 184 -10.27 -21.83 -13.90
C ALA A 184 -9.23 -22.95 -14.05
N LEU A 185 -8.18 -22.94 -13.23
CA LEU A 185 -7.14 -23.98 -13.20
C LEU A 185 -7.74 -25.35 -12.82
N CYS A 186 -8.56 -25.40 -11.76
CA CYS A 186 -9.28 -26.60 -11.38
C CYS A 186 -10.16 -27.13 -12.52
N LEU A 187 -10.84 -26.24 -13.25
CA LEU A 187 -11.67 -26.63 -14.40
C LEU A 187 -10.83 -27.21 -15.55
N GLN A 188 -9.65 -26.64 -15.82
CA GLN A 188 -8.72 -27.14 -16.84
C GLN A 188 -8.16 -28.52 -16.47
N ILE A 189 -7.72 -28.70 -15.22
CA ILE A 189 -7.23 -29.99 -14.71
C ILE A 189 -8.35 -31.03 -14.77
N SER A 190 -9.58 -30.67 -14.33
CA SER A 190 -10.75 -31.53 -14.39
C SER A 190 -11.05 -32.00 -15.83
N ARG A 191 -10.96 -31.08 -16.80
CA ARG A 191 -11.13 -31.40 -18.23
C ARG A 191 -10.03 -32.31 -18.75
N HIS A 192 -8.77 -32.07 -18.34
CA HIS A 192 -7.64 -32.90 -18.75
C HIS A 192 -7.71 -34.31 -18.15
N LEU A 193 -8.23 -34.44 -16.92
CA LEU A 193 -8.42 -35.71 -16.22
C LEU A 193 -9.76 -36.39 -16.56
N HIS A 194 -10.53 -35.83 -17.50
CA HIS A 194 -11.84 -36.32 -17.92
C HIS A 194 -12.87 -36.46 -16.76
N LEU A 195 -12.68 -35.73 -15.67
CA LEU A 195 -13.60 -35.67 -14.54
C LEU A 195 -14.64 -34.58 -14.80
N ASN A 196 -15.91 -34.95 -14.94
CA ASN A 196 -17.03 -34.02 -15.08
C ASN A 196 -17.63 -33.70 -13.70
N ILE A 197 -17.00 -32.84 -12.91
CA ILE A 197 -17.43 -32.61 -11.51
C ILE A 197 -18.05 -31.23 -11.25
N PHE A 198 -17.78 -30.17 -12.04
CA PHE A 198 -18.46 -28.87 -11.83
C PHE A 198 -18.75 -28.10 -13.13
N LYS A 199 -20.00 -27.67 -13.29
CA LYS A 199 -20.44 -26.70 -14.30
C LYS A 199 -20.77 -25.39 -13.60
N THR A 200 -19.78 -24.51 -13.42
CA THR A 200 -20.03 -23.14 -12.97
C THR A 200 -20.46 -22.30 -14.18
N SER A 201 -21.66 -21.72 -14.13
CA SER A 201 -22.10 -20.73 -15.13
C SER A 201 -21.22 -19.49 -15.02
N CYS A 202 -20.29 -19.34 -15.95
CA CYS A 202 -19.57 -18.08 -16.14
C CYS A 202 -20.56 -17.05 -16.70
N HIS A 203 -20.80 -15.95 -15.98
CA HIS A 203 -21.49 -14.81 -16.55
C HIS A 203 -20.52 -14.12 -17.50
N GLN A 204 -20.71 -14.31 -18.82
CA GLN A 204 -19.90 -13.64 -19.84
C GLN A 204 -20.06 -12.12 -19.69
N ALA A 205 -18.94 -11.44 -19.42
CA ALA A 205 -18.84 -10.00 -19.62
C ALA A 205 -19.03 -9.70 -21.12
N PRO A 206 -19.73 -8.61 -21.49
CA PRO A 206 -20.07 -8.31 -22.88
C PRO A 206 -18.82 -8.16 -23.74
N GLU A 207 -18.82 -8.91 -24.84
CA GLU A 207 -17.78 -8.96 -25.85
C GLU A 207 -17.48 -7.55 -26.38
N GLN A 208 -16.24 -7.07 -26.20
CA GLN A 208 -15.76 -5.90 -26.91
C GLN A 208 -15.59 -6.28 -28.38
N VAL A 209 -16.41 -5.66 -29.23
CA VAL A 209 -16.51 -5.85 -30.67
C VAL A 209 -15.13 -5.98 -31.32
N GLN A 210 -14.85 -7.18 -31.83
CA GLN A 210 -13.67 -7.49 -32.62
C GLN A 210 -13.77 -6.75 -33.96
N VAL A 211 -12.93 -5.73 -34.15
CA VAL A 211 -12.74 -5.07 -35.46
C VAL A 211 -12.12 -6.12 -36.40
N VAL A 212 -12.91 -6.54 -37.38
CA VAL A 212 -12.52 -7.47 -38.44
C VAL A 212 -11.39 -6.83 -39.28
N PRO A 213 -10.24 -7.50 -39.48
CA PRO A 213 -9.30 -7.10 -40.52
C PRO A 213 -9.80 -7.65 -41.85
N SER A 214 -10.14 -6.77 -42.79
CA SER A 214 -10.50 -7.17 -44.16
C SER A 214 -9.28 -7.78 -44.84
N LYS A 215 -9.30 -9.11 -45.07
CA LYS A 215 -8.35 -9.80 -45.94
C LYS A 215 -8.93 -9.88 -47.36
N SER A 216 -8.14 -9.32 -48.28
CA SER A 216 -8.10 -9.54 -49.72
C SER A 216 -8.70 -10.87 -50.22
N HIS A 217 -9.64 -10.78 -51.17
CA HIS A 217 -9.88 -11.84 -52.15
C HIS A 217 -9.36 -11.36 -53.51
N GLN A 218 -8.46 -12.15 -54.07
CA GLN A 218 -7.79 -11.96 -55.35
C GLN A 218 -8.33 -13.00 -56.35
N ASN A 219 -8.55 -12.54 -57.60
CA ASN A 219 -8.62 -13.26 -58.89
C ASN A 219 -9.84 -14.13 -59.28
N ASN A 220 -10.46 -13.78 -60.43
CA ASN A 220 -10.37 -14.49 -61.73
C ASN A 220 -11.00 -13.61 -62.83
N MET A 221 -10.26 -13.19 -63.87
CA MET A 221 -10.26 -13.75 -65.25
C MET A 221 -11.66 -14.00 -65.84
N ASP A 222 -12.15 -13.03 -66.63
CA ASP A 222 -12.37 -13.14 -68.09
C ASP A 222 -12.42 -11.71 -68.69
#